data_AF-X1RYP0-F1
#
_entry.id   AF-X1RYP0-F1
#
_cell.length_a   1.000
_cell.length_b   1.000
_cell.length_c   1.000
_cell.angle_alpha   90.00
_cell.angle_beta   90.00
_cell.angle_gamma   90.00
#
_symmetry.space_group_name_H-M   'P 1'
#
loop_
_entity.id
_entity.type
_entity.pdbx_description
1 polymer ?
#
loop_
_entity_poly.entity_id
_entity_poly.type
_entity_poly.pdbx_seq_one_letter_code
_entity_poly.pdbx_strand_id
1 'polypeptide(L)'
;CILKITDYQGNILYQYDPDSNESNCRLLEKPVAYYVTQVLKKVIESGTGRGANIGRPAAGKTGTTDGPNDAWFAGYTPELVTVVWMGYLESNKPMEPINGRTIVGGAYPADIWREFMSSALEDLPVSDFDKPDKKLIDIEVCSESNLLTTFWCPEETIEWHIFIEGEKPEDICNVHNKVEVPEVVGLNFEETKKMFEDLYFVVEEIYDFDETYNQDIVFKQNPEAGTVLESLSGEKLSITLYVSKGKKTFSMPDLTGLDLDGAKQIIESFGLILDNIIYEFSNEQPADKIFDQEPVPDSKVSKSTSVILYVSKGENPQALIPDVIGMTKEDAKNTLKTAGFNDILIMEGEDFEENSNEKDKIFSQTPVSGTLYDKSQEIIIKISKGIKVPDVITMT
;
A
#
# COMPACT_ATOMS: atom_id res chain seq x y z
N CYS A 1 -52.96 30.38 20.18
CA CYS A 1 -54.10 30.74 19.32
C CYS A 1 -54.86 31.90 19.94
N ILE A 2 -55.29 32.88 19.13
CA ILE A 2 -56.06 34.04 19.58
C ILE A 2 -57.53 33.64 19.58
N LEU A 3 -58.20 33.64 20.74
CA LEU A 3 -59.61 33.22 20.86
C LEU A 3 -60.60 34.33 20.52
N LYS A 4 -60.21 35.58 20.74
CA LYS A 4 -61.04 36.76 20.53
C LYS A 4 -60.15 38.01 20.48
N ILE A 5 -60.36 38.88 19.50
CA ILE A 5 -59.77 40.22 19.46
C ILE A 5 -60.90 41.21 19.67
N THR A 6 -60.70 42.13 20.61
CA THR A 6 -61.61 43.26 20.81
C THR A 6 -60.87 44.58 20.70
N ASP A 7 -61.57 45.63 20.29
CA ASP A 7 -61.07 47.00 20.46
C ASP A 7 -61.11 47.45 21.93
N TYR A 8 -60.63 48.65 22.21
CA TYR A 8 -60.60 49.24 23.56
C TYR A 8 -61.99 49.52 24.15
N GLN A 9 -63.04 49.48 23.33
CA GLN A 9 -64.44 49.64 23.75
C GLN A 9 -65.13 48.28 23.98
N GLY A 10 -64.43 47.16 23.72
CA GLY A 10 -64.94 45.81 23.88
C GLY A 10 -65.66 45.25 22.66
N ASN A 11 -65.66 45.94 21.51
CA ASN A 11 -66.26 45.43 20.28
C ASN A 11 -65.43 44.29 19.71
N ILE A 12 -66.08 43.22 19.26
CA ILE A 12 -65.41 42.03 18.71
C ILE A 12 -64.93 42.32 17.29
N LEU A 13 -63.61 42.35 17.10
CA LEU A 13 -62.96 42.48 15.79
C LEU A 13 -62.68 41.12 15.15
N TYR A 14 -62.47 40.10 15.98
CA TYR A 14 -62.25 38.72 15.56
C TYR A 14 -62.71 37.79 16.68
N GLN A 15 -63.33 36.67 16.32
CA GLN A 15 -63.66 35.60 17.26
C GLN A 15 -63.28 34.27 16.63
N TYR A 16 -62.54 33.48 17.41
CA TYR A 16 -62.11 32.16 16.99
C TYR A 16 -63.32 31.26 16.80
N ASP A 17 -63.41 30.70 15.59
CA ASP A 17 -64.35 29.65 15.25
C ASP A 17 -63.62 28.30 15.35
N PRO A 18 -63.88 27.48 16.39
CA PRO A 18 -63.22 26.18 16.57
C PRO A 18 -63.56 25.18 15.45
N ASP A 19 -64.64 25.41 14.70
CA ASP A 19 -65.07 24.55 13.59
C ASP A 19 -64.46 25.00 12.24
N SER A 20 -63.77 26.13 12.21
CA SER A 20 -63.03 26.59 11.03
C SER A 20 -61.71 25.83 10.89
N ASN A 21 -61.63 24.95 9.89
CA ASN A 21 -60.42 24.15 9.58
C ASN A 21 -59.18 25.00 9.24
N GLU A 22 -59.33 26.29 8.95
CA GLU A 22 -58.21 27.20 8.64
C GLU A 22 -57.42 27.64 9.88
N SER A 23 -58.01 27.59 11.08
CA SER A 23 -57.44 28.22 12.29
C SER A 23 -56.57 27.29 13.15
N ASN A 24 -56.49 25.99 12.82
CA ASN A 24 -55.76 24.95 13.57
C ASN A 24 -54.59 24.34 12.78
N CYS A 25 -53.92 25.12 11.94
CA CYS A 25 -52.70 24.67 11.29
C CYS A 25 -51.54 24.63 12.30
N ARG A 26 -51.17 23.45 12.78
CA ARG A 26 -49.90 23.26 13.48
C ARG A 26 -48.77 23.41 12.47
N LEU A 27 -47.98 24.47 12.60
CA LEU A 27 -46.87 24.78 11.70
C LEU A 27 -45.55 24.07 12.07
N LEU A 28 -45.32 23.81 13.36
CA LEU A 28 -44.09 23.19 13.86
C LEU A 28 -44.41 21.93 14.66
N GLU A 29 -43.59 20.90 14.46
CA GLU A 29 -43.60 19.70 15.28
C GLU A 29 -43.10 19.98 16.70
N LYS A 30 -43.59 19.21 17.68
CA LYS A 30 -43.29 19.45 19.11
C LYS A 30 -41.78 19.48 19.42
N PRO A 31 -40.95 18.54 18.91
CA PRO A 31 -39.49 18.60 19.10
C PRO A 31 -38.89 19.90 18.59
N VAL A 32 -39.26 20.32 17.38
CA VAL A 32 -38.77 21.56 16.77
C VAL A 32 -39.14 22.77 17.62
N ALA A 33 -40.42 22.91 18.00
CA ALA A 33 -40.89 24.01 18.83
C ALA A 33 -40.20 24.06 20.21
N TYR A 34 -39.97 22.89 20.82
CA TYR A 34 -39.27 22.79 22.10
C TYR A 34 -37.82 23.28 21.99
N TYR A 35 -37.06 22.86 20.97
CA TYR A 35 -35.68 23.30 20.79
C TYR A 35 -35.59 24.79 20.43
N VAL A 36 -36.51 25.31 19.61
CA VAL A 36 -36.63 26.77 19.39
C VAL A 36 -36.85 27.50 20.72
N THR A 37 -37.70 26.95 21.60
CA THR A 37 -37.91 27.51 22.93
C THR A 37 -36.64 27.48 23.78
N GLN A 38 -35.85 26.41 23.75
CA GLN A 38 -34.58 26.35 24.48
C GLN A 38 -33.59 27.44 24.01
N VAL A 39 -33.53 27.70 22.70
CA VAL A 39 -32.73 28.80 22.14
C VAL A 39 -33.26 30.15 22.62
N LEU A 40 -34.58 30.35 22.62
CA LEU A 40 -35.20 31.61 23.05
C LEU A 40 -35.12 31.84 24.56
N LYS A 41 -35.05 30.79 25.40
CA LYS A 41 -34.73 30.92 26.85
C LYS A 41 -33.38 31.61 27.05
N LYS A 42 -32.38 31.27 26.22
CA LYS A 42 -31.03 31.87 26.31
C LYS A 42 -31.00 33.37 26.03
N VAL A 43 -31.96 33.91 25.28
CA VAL A 43 -32.08 35.35 25.04
C VAL A 43 -32.34 36.11 26.35
N ILE A 44 -33.16 35.53 27.23
CA ILE A 44 -33.50 36.11 28.54
C ILE A 44 -32.44 35.75 29.59
N GLU A 45 -31.97 34.50 29.63
CA GLU A 45 -30.98 34.06 30.64
C GLU A 45 -29.63 34.76 30.48
N SER A 46 -29.16 34.90 29.25
CA SER A 46 -27.79 35.37 28.98
C SER A 46 -27.65 36.24 27.72
N GLY A 47 -28.72 36.52 26.99
CA GLY A 47 -28.67 37.23 25.71
C GLY A 47 -29.07 38.71 25.78
N THR A 48 -29.66 39.21 24.70
CA THR A 48 -30.07 40.61 24.54
C THR A 48 -31.33 40.99 25.32
N GLY A 49 -32.09 39.99 25.80
CA GLY A 49 -33.38 40.18 26.48
C GLY A 49 -33.31 40.05 28.00
N ARG A 50 -32.12 40.16 28.63
CA ARG A 50 -31.95 39.96 30.09
C ARG A 50 -32.89 40.82 30.96
N GLY A 51 -33.29 42.00 30.48
CA GLY A 51 -34.26 42.85 31.16
C GLY A 51 -35.61 42.18 31.41
N ALA A 52 -35.98 41.19 30.58
CA ALA A 52 -37.22 40.42 30.69
C ALA A 52 -37.15 39.26 31.70
N ASN A 53 -36.05 39.07 32.42
CA ASN A 53 -35.94 37.96 33.37
C ASN A 53 -36.87 38.19 34.57
N ILE A 54 -37.85 37.30 34.74
CA ILE A 54 -38.86 37.30 35.81
C ILE A 54 -38.59 36.23 36.89
N GLY A 55 -37.45 35.53 36.84
CA GLY A 55 -37.09 34.50 37.82
C GLY A 55 -37.82 33.15 37.68
N ARG A 56 -38.58 32.95 36.58
CA ARG A 56 -39.22 31.68 36.20
C ARG A 56 -38.91 31.33 34.74
N PRO A 57 -39.12 30.07 34.28
CA PRO A 57 -38.87 29.68 32.90
C PRO A 57 -39.62 30.59 31.91
N ALA A 58 -38.86 31.32 31.09
CA ALA A 58 -39.38 32.23 30.08
C ALA A 58 -38.47 32.21 28.86
N ALA A 59 -39.07 32.38 27.68
CA ALA A 59 -38.41 32.50 26.40
C ALA A 59 -38.83 33.79 25.72
N GLY A 60 -37.95 34.39 24.92
CA GLY A 60 -38.33 35.60 24.20
C GLY A 60 -37.31 36.04 23.17
N LYS A 61 -37.69 37.03 22.38
CA LYS A 61 -36.85 37.61 21.34
C LYS A 61 -36.97 39.13 21.33
N THR A 62 -35.83 39.79 21.30
CA THR A 62 -35.75 41.23 21.03
C THR A 62 -35.88 41.48 19.53
N GLY A 63 -36.67 42.49 19.16
CA GLY A 63 -36.75 43.04 17.80
C GLY A 63 -36.43 44.54 17.80
N THR A 64 -35.67 44.99 16.81
CA THR A 64 -35.43 46.41 16.51
C THR A 64 -35.51 46.54 14.99
N THR A 65 -36.20 47.56 14.48
CA THR A 65 -36.21 47.87 13.04
C THR A 65 -34.94 48.61 12.62
N ASP A 66 -34.73 48.80 11.32
CA ASP A 66 -33.63 49.64 10.83
C ASP A 66 -33.89 51.11 11.22
N GLY A 67 -33.09 51.62 12.17
CA GLY A 67 -33.35 52.87 12.89
C GLY A 67 -34.12 52.64 14.20
N PRO A 68 -33.93 53.45 15.26
CA PRO A 68 -34.59 53.25 16.56
C PRO A 68 -36.07 53.66 16.53
N ASN A 69 -36.80 53.32 15.48
CA ASN A 69 -38.18 53.74 15.25
C ASN A 69 -39.17 52.82 15.96
N ASP A 70 -38.86 51.51 16.00
CA ASP A 70 -39.65 50.51 16.69
C ASP A 70 -38.76 49.59 17.55
N ALA A 71 -39.20 49.37 18.77
CA ALA A 71 -38.57 48.45 19.70
C ALA A 71 -39.58 47.41 20.18
N TRP A 72 -39.22 46.13 20.04
CA TRP A 72 -40.10 45.01 20.34
C TRP A 72 -39.46 44.06 21.35
N PHE A 73 -40.27 43.58 22.28
CA PHE A 73 -39.98 42.37 23.02
C PHE A 73 -41.16 41.42 22.94
N ALA A 74 -40.98 40.30 22.24
CA ALA A 74 -41.95 39.22 22.22
C ALA A 74 -41.44 38.11 23.14
N GLY A 75 -42.18 37.81 24.20
CA GLY A 75 -41.79 36.82 25.18
C GLY A 75 -42.96 35.99 25.67
N TYR A 76 -42.67 34.82 26.20
CA TYR A 76 -43.67 33.89 26.69
C TYR A 76 -43.13 32.98 27.80
N THR A 77 -44.07 32.50 28.60
CA THR A 77 -43.95 31.42 29.58
C THR A 77 -44.84 30.27 29.11
N PRO A 78 -44.80 29.07 29.74
CA PRO A 78 -45.78 28.03 29.43
C PRO A 78 -47.23 28.49 29.58
N GLU A 79 -47.50 29.46 30.45
CA GLU A 79 -48.86 29.92 30.76
C GLU A 79 -49.33 31.11 29.92
N LEU A 80 -48.43 32.01 29.52
CA LEU A 80 -48.81 33.28 28.89
C LEU A 80 -47.78 33.78 27.87
N VAL A 81 -48.28 34.26 26.73
CA VAL A 81 -47.52 34.96 25.69
C VAL A 81 -47.83 36.45 25.79
N THR A 82 -46.81 37.30 25.70
CA THR A 82 -46.95 38.77 25.70
C THR A 82 -45.96 39.40 24.75
N VAL A 83 -46.42 40.40 23.99
CA VAL A 83 -45.59 41.20 23.10
C VAL A 83 -45.71 42.65 23.50
N VAL A 84 -44.57 43.29 23.75
CA VAL A 84 -44.48 44.72 24.01
C VAL A 84 -43.85 45.39 22.81
N TRP A 85 -44.53 46.41 22.30
CA TRP A 85 -44.04 47.31 21.27
C TRP A 85 -43.93 48.71 21.82
N MET A 86 -42.86 49.39 21.43
CA MET A 86 -42.69 50.83 21.62
C MET A 86 -42.33 51.45 20.28
N GLY A 87 -43.07 52.48 19.91
CA GLY A 87 -42.91 53.25 18.68
C GLY A 87 -43.95 54.36 18.60
N TYR A 88 -43.93 55.11 17.51
CA TYR A 88 -44.92 56.16 17.26
C TYR A 88 -46.01 55.62 16.32
N LEU A 89 -47.26 55.60 16.79
CA LEU A 89 -48.40 55.05 16.06
C LEU A 89 -48.64 55.68 14.68
N GLU A 90 -48.43 57.00 14.58
CA GLU A 90 -48.79 57.79 13.39
C GLU A 90 -47.59 58.18 12.52
N SER A 91 -46.35 57.80 12.89
CA SER A 91 -45.15 58.21 12.16
C SER A 91 -43.97 57.26 12.37
N ASN A 92 -43.31 56.81 11.30
CA ASN A 92 -42.08 56.01 11.39
C ASN A 92 -40.84 56.88 11.64
N LYS A 93 -40.81 57.59 12.78
CA LYS A 93 -39.71 58.46 13.17
C LYS A 93 -38.84 57.82 14.26
N PRO A 94 -37.53 58.14 14.32
CA PRO A 94 -36.65 57.68 15.39
C PRO A 94 -37.19 58.05 16.77
N MET A 95 -37.20 57.08 17.68
CA MET A 95 -37.43 57.34 19.10
C MET A 95 -36.14 57.86 19.74
N GLU A 96 -36.26 59.00 20.40
CA GLU A 96 -35.16 59.58 21.16
C GLU A 96 -34.95 58.82 22.48
N PRO A 97 -33.70 58.72 22.98
CA PRO A 97 -33.42 58.11 24.27
C PRO A 97 -34.21 58.76 25.42
N ILE A 98 -34.92 57.95 26.19
CA ILE A 98 -35.57 58.40 27.43
C ILE A 98 -34.54 58.29 28.55
N ASN A 99 -34.32 59.38 29.30
CA ASN A 99 -33.35 59.45 30.41
C ASN A 99 -31.94 58.94 30.02
N GLY A 100 -31.51 59.20 28.78
CA GLY A 100 -30.21 58.77 28.26
C GLY A 100 -30.10 57.28 27.91
N ARG A 101 -31.19 56.50 28.05
CA ARG A 101 -31.24 55.08 27.67
C ARG A 101 -31.94 54.92 26.33
N THR A 102 -31.26 54.29 25.37
CA THR A 102 -31.82 54.01 24.04
C THR A 102 -33.00 53.05 24.14
N ILE A 103 -34.04 53.31 23.34
CA ILE A 103 -35.23 52.45 23.26
C ILE A 103 -34.95 51.33 22.26
N VAL A 104 -34.56 50.17 22.78
CA VAL A 104 -34.33 48.92 22.02
C VAL A 104 -35.09 47.78 22.69
N GLY A 105 -35.35 46.69 21.96
CA GLY A 105 -36.16 45.58 22.45
C GLY A 105 -35.74 45.02 23.83
N GLY A 106 -34.43 44.94 24.09
CA GLY A 106 -33.89 44.47 25.38
C GLY A 106 -33.92 45.47 26.53
N ALA A 107 -34.38 46.70 26.28
CA ALA A 107 -34.44 47.79 27.24
C ALA A 107 -35.88 48.00 27.76
N TYR A 108 -36.47 49.16 27.51
CA TYR A 108 -37.82 49.51 27.98
C TYR A 108 -38.90 48.47 27.62
N PRO A 109 -38.99 47.91 26.39
CA PRO A 109 -39.98 46.88 26.09
C PRO A 109 -39.82 45.62 26.95
N ALA A 110 -38.58 45.15 27.17
CA ALA A 110 -38.30 44.01 28.03
C ALA A 110 -38.61 44.29 29.51
N ASP A 111 -38.34 45.51 30.00
CA ASP A 111 -38.69 45.91 31.37
C ASP A 111 -40.21 45.97 31.58
N ILE A 112 -40.95 46.55 30.63
CA ILE A 112 -42.43 46.59 30.64
C ILE A 112 -42.98 45.16 30.60
N TRP A 113 -42.42 44.31 29.73
CA TRP A 113 -42.80 42.89 29.67
C TRP A 113 -42.57 42.21 31.01
N ARG A 114 -41.41 42.45 31.67
CA ARG A 114 -41.09 41.88 32.99
C ARG A 114 -42.11 42.32 34.04
N GLU A 115 -42.39 43.61 34.15
CA GLU A 115 -43.35 44.14 35.13
C GLU A 115 -44.75 43.55 34.94
N PHE A 116 -45.26 43.56 33.71
CA PHE A 116 -46.55 42.98 33.39
C PHE A 116 -46.61 41.48 33.70
N MET A 117 -45.64 40.71 33.20
CA MET A 117 -45.62 39.25 33.35
C MET A 117 -45.41 38.82 34.81
N SER A 118 -44.66 39.59 35.60
CA SER A 118 -44.45 39.29 37.02
C SER A 118 -45.76 39.39 37.81
N SER A 119 -46.57 40.41 37.52
CA SER A 119 -47.89 40.57 38.15
C SER A 119 -48.92 39.59 37.58
N ALA A 120 -48.96 39.40 36.26
CA ALA A 120 -49.94 38.52 35.61
C ALA A 120 -49.78 37.05 35.99
N LEU A 121 -48.58 36.63 36.41
CA LEU A 121 -48.25 35.24 36.74
C LEU A 121 -48.01 35.00 38.25
N GLU A 122 -48.24 36.00 39.11
CA GLU A 122 -47.92 35.94 40.54
C GLU A 122 -48.60 34.76 41.25
N ASP A 123 -49.88 34.52 40.96
CA ASP A 123 -50.68 33.45 41.57
C ASP A 123 -50.64 32.13 40.80
N LEU A 124 -49.93 32.07 39.66
CA LEU A 124 -49.86 30.87 38.83
C LEU A 124 -48.63 30.02 39.20
N PRO A 125 -48.80 28.68 39.34
CA PRO A 125 -47.68 27.80 39.64
C PRO A 125 -46.57 27.94 38.60
N VAL A 126 -45.32 27.84 39.03
CA VAL A 126 -44.16 27.86 38.13
C VAL A 126 -44.07 26.50 37.43
N SER A 127 -44.22 26.49 36.10
CA SER A 127 -43.95 25.33 35.26
C SER A 127 -42.80 25.60 34.28
N ASP A 128 -42.20 24.53 33.75
CA ASP A 128 -41.25 24.61 32.63
C ASP A 128 -41.95 24.14 31.34
N PHE A 129 -41.33 24.41 30.20
CA PHE A 129 -41.86 24.02 28.90
C PHE A 129 -41.91 22.50 28.74
N ASP A 130 -43.06 21.98 28.30
CA ASP A 130 -43.28 20.56 28.07
C ASP A 130 -42.25 19.97 27.13
N LYS A 131 -41.42 19.06 27.65
CA LYS A 131 -40.44 18.34 26.85
C LYS A 131 -41.16 17.25 26.03
N PRO A 132 -40.93 17.20 24.70
CA PRO A 132 -41.56 16.18 23.86
C PRO A 132 -40.91 14.81 24.08
N ASP A 133 -41.70 13.76 23.80
CA ASP A 133 -41.25 12.37 23.91
C ASP A 133 -40.14 12.05 22.91
N LYS A 134 -40.32 12.50 21.66
CA LYS A 134 -39.36 12.36 20.57
C LYS A 134 -38.33 13.48 20.58
N LYS A 135 -37.09 13.16 20.21
CA LYS A 135 -35.99 14.14 20.08
C LYS A 135 -35.69 14.49 18.63
N LEU A 136 -34.87 15.53 18.44
CA LEU A 136 -34.18 15.75 17.18
C LEU A 136 -32.88 14.95 17.21
N ILE A 137 -32.57 14.27 16.11
CA ILE A 137 -31.37 13.45 15.90
C ILE A 137 -30.68 13.85 14.61
N ASP A 138 -29.35 13.90 14.64
CA ASP A 138 -28.52 14.12 13.46
C ASP A 138 -28.22 12.75 12.83
N ILE A 139 -28.49 12.60 11.53
CA ILE A 139 -28.29 11.35 10.79
C ILE A 139 -27.54 11.67 9.50
N GLU A 140 -26.53 10.86 9.19
CA GLU A 140 -25.86 10.87 7.89
C GLU A 140 -26.77 10.27 6.83
N VAL A 141 -26.99 11.06 5.77
CA VAL A 141 -27.75 10.67 4.59
C VAL A 141 -26.93 10.97 3.35
N CYS A 142 -27.16 10.20 2.29
CA CYS A 142 -26.59 10.49 0.99
C CYS A 142 -27.42 11.59 0.31
N SER A 143 -26.79 12.69 -0.07
CA SER A 143 -27.45 13.88 -0.66
C SER A 143 -28.17 13.58 -1.97
N GLU A 144 -27.76 12.54 -2.71
CA GLU A 144 -28.38 12.15 -3.96
C GLU A 144 -29.61 11.24 -3.76
N SER A 145 -29.54 10.30 -2.82
CA SER A 145 -30.62 9.34 -2.57
C SER A 145 -31.58 9.73 -1.45
N ASN A 146 -31.16 10.62 -0.55
CA ASN A 146 -31.81 10.95 0.74
C ASN A 146 -32.01 9.74 1.67
N LEU A 147 -31.27 8.65 1.45
CA LEU A 147 -31.28 7.43 2.27
C LEU A 147 -30.02 7.34 3.14
N LEU A 148 -29.99 6.38 4.07
CA LEU A 148 -28.83 6.17 4.94
C LEU A 148 -27.56 5.87 4.13
N THR A 149 -26.44 6.46 4.52
CA THR A 149 -25.14 6.26 3.83
C THR A 149 -24.63 4.83 3.98
N THR A 150 -23.76 4.43 3.06
CA THR A 150 -23.00 3.17 3.13
C THR A 150 -21.52 3.44 2.87
N PHE A 151 -20.67 2.41 2.97
CA PHE A 151 -19.23 2.51 2.64
C PHE A 151 -18.97 2.97 1.20
N TRP A 152 -19.96 2.83 0.33
CA TRP A 152 -19.85 3.14 -1.09
C TRP A 152 -20.26 4.58 -1.42
N CYS A 153 -20.86 5.31 -0.48
CA CYS A 153 -21.19 6.72 -0.68
C CYS A 153 -19.89 7.55 -0.72
N PRO A 154 -19.63 8.31 -1.80
CA PRO A 154 -18.51 9.25 -1.84
C PRO A 154 -18.64 10.31 -0.73
N GLU A 155 -17.51 10.73 -0.16
CA GLU A 155 -17.46 11.65 1.00
C GLU A 155 -18.21 12.96 0.71
N GLU A 156 -18.11 13.46 -0.52
CA GLU A 156 -18.79 14.67 -0.99
C GLU A 156 -20.32 14.54 -1.08
N THR A 157 -20.85 13.31 -1.05
CA THR A 157 -22.29 13.04 -1.05
C THR A 157 -22.85 12.78 0.34
N ILE A 158 -22.00 12.75 1.37
CA ILE A 158 -22.43 12.52 2.76
C ILE A 158 -22.83 13.85 3.38
N GLU A 159 -24.09 13.95 3.80
CA GLU A 159 -24.63 15.12 4.49
C GLU A 159 -25.30 14.74 5.82
N TRP A 160 -25.22 15.66 6.78
CA TRP A 160 -25.91 15.53 8.06
C TRP A 160 -27.25 16.23 8.02
N HIS A 161 -28.33 15.48 8.20
CA HIS A 161 -29.69 16.00 8.23
C HIS A 161 -30.31 15.78 9.61
N ILE A 162 -31.14 16.73 10.04
CA ILE A 162 -31.84 16.67 11.32
C ILE A 162 -33.20 15.98 11.11
N PHE A 163 -33.44 14.90 11.82
CA PHE A 163 -34.72 14.18 11.83
C PHE A 163 -35.36 14.23 13.21
N ILE A 164 -36.68 14.07 13.22
CA ILE A 164 -37.39 13.69 14.44
C ILE A 164 -37.16 12.18 14.66
N GLU A 165 -36.95 11.79 15.91
CA GLU A 165 -36.77 10.38 16.29
C GLU A 165 -37.90 9.49 15.75
N GLY A 166 -37.52 8.46 15.01
CA GLY A 166 -38.45 7.55 14.32
C GLY A 166 -38.96 8.03 12.95
N GLU A 167 -38.50 9.17 12.45
CA GLU A 167 -38.87 9.71 11.12
C GLU A 167 -37.68 9.78 10.16
N LYS A 168 -36.52 9.25 10.56
CA LYS A 168 -35.36 9.06 9.69
C LYS A 168 -35.64 7.97 8.63
N PRO A 169 -34.93 7.96 7.50
CA PRO A 169 -34.98 6.83 6.57
C PRO A 169 -34.58 5.52 7.25
N GLU A 170 -35.20 4.43 6.79
CA GLU A 170 -34.88 3.05 7.20
C GLU A 170 -34.05 2.33 6.14
N ASP A 171 -34.26 2.67 4.87
CA ASP A 171 -33.49 2.14 3.75
C ASP A 171 -32.11 2.81 3.63
N ILE A 172 -31.19 2.07 3.00
CA ILE A 172 -29.84 2.53 2.69
C ILE A 172 -29.74 3.03 1.25
N CYS A 173 -28.69 3.80 0.96
CA CYS A 173 -28.40 4.34 -0.35
C CYS A 173 -28.41 3.23 -1.43
N ASN A 174 -29.20 3.46 -2.47
CA ASN A 174 -29.34 2.56 -3.63
C ASN A 174 -28.74 3.17 -4.92
N VAL A 175 -28.13 4.35 -4.82
CA VAL A 175 -27.46 5.04 -5.94
C VAL A 175 -25.99 4.63 -5.98
N HIS A 176 -25.30 4.71 -4.85
CA HIS A 176 -23.91 4.34 -4.69
C HIS A 176 -23.80 2.90 -4.22
N ASN A 177 -24.14 1.96 -5.09
CA ASN A 177 -24.07 0.53 -4.77
C ASN A 177 -23.32 -0.28 -5.81
N LYS A 178 -22.81 0.35 -6.87
CA LYS A 178 -22.07 -0.31 -7.95
C LYS A 178 -20.62 0.12 -7.94
N VAL A 179 -19.71 -0.84 -8.03
CA VAL A 179 -18.28 -0.60 -7.99
C VAL A 179 -17.62 -1.38 -9.11
N GLU A 180 -16.87 -0.68 -9.94
CA GLU A 180 -16.07 -1.31 -11.00
C GLU A 180 -14.74 -1.81 -10.41
N VAL A 181 -14.42 -3.07 -10.66
CA VAL A 181 -13.18 -3.68 -10.17
C VAL A 181 -11.99 -3.16 -10.97
N PRO A 182 -10.98 -2.53 -10.35
CA PRO A 182 -9.80 -2.04 -11.05
C PRO A 182 -8.93 -3.18 -11.59
N GLU A 183 -8.14 -2.87 -12.63
CA GLU A 183 -7.09 -3.75 -13.18
C GLU A 183 -5.84 -3.67 -12.30
N VAL A 184 -5.41 -4.82 -11.79
CA VAL A 184 -4.25 -4.92 -10.89
C VAL A 184 -3.27 -6.03 -11.25
N VAL A 185 -3.54 -6.79 -12.33
CA VAL A 185 -2.61 -7.81 -12.80
C VAL A 185 -1.32 -7.14 -13.26
N GLY A 186 -0.20 -7.65 -12.76
CA GLY A 186 1.14 -7.11 -12.98
C GLY A 186 1.60 -6.07 -11.95
N LEU A 187 0.76 -5.67 -11.00
CA LEU A 187 1.12 -4.75 -9.92
C LEU A 187 1.70 -5.48 -8.70
N ASN A 188 2.43 -4.74 -7.87
CA ASN A 188 2.92 -5.25 -6.60
C ASN A 188 1.74 -5.53 -5.65
N PHE A 189 1.79 -6.68 -4.97
CA PHE A 189 0.70 -7.14 -4.12
C PHE A 189 0.41 -6.20 -2.94
N GLU A 190 1.44 -5.66 -2.28
CA GLU A 190 1.26 -4.83 -1.08
C GLU A 190 0.56 -3.51 -1.42
N GLU A 191 0.99 -2.87 -2.51
CA GLU A 191 0.37 -1.65 -3.03
C GLU A 191 -1.07 -1.91 -3.49
N THR A 192 -1.29 -3.05 -4.14
CA THR A 192 -2.62 -3.48 -4.62
C THR A 192 -3.58 -3.75 -3.46
N LYS A 193 -3.12 -4.46 -2.44
CA LYS A 193 -3.92 -4.78 -1.25
C LYS A 193 -4.37 -3.51 -0.55
N LYS A 194 -3.45 -2.57 -0.33
CA LYS A 194 -3.77 -1.27 0.27
C LYS A 194 -4.81 -0.50 -0.55
N MET A 195 -4.65 -0.46 -1.87
CA MET A 195 -5.61 0.20 -2.75
C MET A 195 -7.03 -0.40 -2.60
N PHE A 196 -7.15 -1.72 -2.55
CA PHE A 196 -8.46 -2.36 -2.35
C PHE A 196 -9.02 -2.15 -0.94
N GLU A 197 -8.19 -2.15 0.10
CA GLU A 197 -8.60 -1.83 1.46
C GLU A 197 -9.12 -0.38 1.59
N ASP A 198 -8.46 0.57 0.93
CA ASP A 198 -8.87 1.98 0.84
C ASP A 198 -10.20 2.13 0.06
N LEU A 199 -10.47 1.22 -0.89
CA LEU A 199 -11.75 1.08 -1.58
C LEU A 199 -12.77 0.22 -0.80
N TYR A 200 -12.51 -0.09 0.47
CA TYR A 200 -13.37 -0.88 1.37
C TYR A 200 -13.63 -2.33 0.94
N PHE A 201 -12.83 -2.90 0.02
CA PHE A 201 -12.90 -4.32 -0.33
C PHE A 201 -12.32 -5.21 0.77
N VAL A 202 -12.86 -6.43 0.85
CA VAL A 202 -12.24 -7.55 1.56
C VAL A 202 -11.32 -8.27 0.60
N VAL A 203 -10.03 -8.31 0.91
CA VAL A 203 -9.01 -8.96 0.06
C VAL A 203 -8.73 -10.37 0.56
N GLU A 204 -8.92 -11.35 -0.31
CA GLU A 204 -8.45 -12.72 -0.13
C GLU A 204 -7.20 -12.96 -0.97
N GLU A 205 -6.16 -13.57 -0.39
CA GLU A 205 -4.87 -13.76 -1.04
C GLU A 205 -4.57 -15.26 -1.27
N ILE A 206 -4.14 -15.61 -2.49
CA ILE A 206 -3.75 -16.97 -2.85
C ILE A 206 -2.36 -16.92 -3.48
N TYR A 207 -1.39 -17.60 -2.88
CA TYR A 207 -0.02 -17.61 -3.39
C TYR A 207 0.29 -18.88 -4.20
N ASP A 208 0.71 -18.72 -5.44
CA ASP A 208 1.12 -19.83 -6.33
C ASP A 208 2.35 -19.45 -7.19
N PHE A 209 3.02 -20.44 -7.77
CA PHE A 209 4.13 -20.18 -8.69
C PHE A 209 3.61 -19.73 -10.05
N ASP A 210 4.28 -18.74 -10.64
CA ASP A 210 3.97 -18.22 -11.97
C ASP A 210 5.25 -18.06 -12.78
N GLU A 211 5.21 -18.46 -14.06
CA GLU A 211 6.38 -18.45 -14.95
C GLU A 211 6.63 -17.08 -15.61
N THR A 212 5.64 -16.18 -15.56
CA THR A 212 5.66 -14.87 -16.22
C THR A 212 6.03 -13.76 -15.23
N TYR A 213 5.41 -13.79 -14.05
CA TYR A 213 5.50 -12.73 -13.06
C TYR A 213 6.52 -13.05 -11.96
N ASN A 214 7.33 -12.05 -11.61
CA ASN A 214 8.23 -12.12 -10.47
C ASN A 214 7.47 -12.31 -9.15
N GLN A 215 8.19 -12.70 -8.10
CA GLN A 215 7.63 -12.82 -6.76
C GLN A 215 6.92 -11.52 -6.31
N ASP A 216 5.84 -11.67 -5.56
CA ASP A 216 5.05 -10.59 -4.94
C ASP A 216 4.27 -9.72 -5.94
N ILE A 217 4.15 -10.18 -7.18
CA ILE A 217 3.31 -9.56 -8.21
C ILE A 217 1.97 -10.31 -8.30
N VAL A 218 0.87 -9.56 -8.40
CA VAL A 218 -0.46 -10.13 -8.68
C VAL A 218 -0.49 -10.61 -10.13
N PHE A 219 -0.68 -11.91 -10.35
CA PHE A 219 -0.72 -12.48 -11.71
C PHE A 219 -2.13 -12.84 -12.18
N LYS A 220 -3.10 -12.84 -11.26
CA LYS A 220 -4.52 -13.02 -11.55
C LYS A 220 -5.37 -12.36 -10.47
N GLN A 221 -6.53 -11.86 -10.85
CA GLN A 221 -7.55 -11.38 -9.94
C GLN A 221 -8.89 -12.06 -10.22
N ASN A 222 -9.75 -12.14 -9.22
CA ASN A 222 -11.13 -12.59 -9.36
C ASN A 222 -12.03 -11.85 -8.35
N PRO A 223 -13.05 -11.08 -8.78
CA PRO A 223 -13.50 -10.89 -10.17
C PRO A 223 -12.48 -10.22 -11.10
N GLU A 224 -12.69 -10.38 -12.41
CA GLU A 224 -11.83 -9.79 -13.46
C GLU A 224 -11.97 -8.26 -13.49
N ALA A 225 -10.96 -7.57 -14.01
CA ALA A 225 -10.97 -6.13 -14.16
C ALA A 225 -12.16 -5.64 -15.01
N GLY A 226 -12.74 -4.50 -14.65
CA GLY A 226 -13.95 -3.95 -15.27
C GLY A 226 -15.25 -4.66 -14.87
N THR A 227 -15.18 -5.74 -14.06
CA THR A 227 -16.40 -6.33 -13.50
C THR A 227 -17.08 -5.30 -12.61
N VAL A 228 -18.37 -5.05 -12.85
CA VAL A 228 -19.18 -4.21 -11.98
C VAL A 228 -19.84 -5.09 -10.93
N LEU A 229 -19.49 -4.86 -9.67
CA LEU A 229 -20.07 -5.52 -8.51
C LEU A 229 -21.14 -4.64 -7.88
N GLU A 230 -22.16 -5.26 -7.30
CA GLU A 230 -23.25 -4.56 -6.63
C GLU A 230 -23.30 -4.93 -5.15
N SER A 231 -23.39 -3.92 -4.27
CA SER A 231 -23.60 -4.08 -2.83
C SER A 231 -25.05 -3.79 -2.48
N LEU A 232 -25.87 -4.83 -2.32
CA LEU A 232 -27.33 -4.68 -2.23
C LEU A 232 -27.81 -4.34 -0.80
N SER A 233 -26.99 -4.67 0.19
CA SER A 233 -27.27 -4.45 1.62
C SER A 233 -26.20 -3.60 2.31
N GLY A 234 -25.34 -2.91 1.54
CA GLY A 234 -24.24 -2.11 2.07
C GLY A 234 -23.08 -2.95 2.60
N GLU A 235 -23.04 -4.23 2.26
CA GLU A 235 -21.94 -5.14 2.56
C GLU A 235 -20.66 -4.73 1.83
N LYS A 236 -19.52 -5.05 2.45
CA LYS A 236 -18.23 -4.96 1.78
C LYS A 236 -18.15 -6.04 0.70
N LEU A 237 -17.59 -5.68 -0.44
CA LEU A 237 -17.36 -6.57 -1.57
C LEU A 237 -16.01 -7.26 -1.41
N SER A 238 -15.85 -8.45 -1.98
CA SER A 238 -14.61 -9.23 -1.88
C SER A 238 -13.89 -9.36 -3.21
N ILE A 239 -12.57 -9.40 -3.17
CA ILE A 239 -11.67 -9.67 -4.30
C ILE A 239 -10.67 -10.74 -3.89
N THR A 240 -10.46 -11.73 -4.74
CA THR A 240 -9.39 -12.73 -4.58
C THR A 240 -8.22 -12.33 -5.48
N LEU A 241 -7.05 -12.13 -4.88
CA LEU A 241 -5.80 -11.81 -5.58
C LEU A 241 -4.88 -13.02 -5.55
N TYR A 242 -4.40 -13.41 -6.72
CA TYR A 242 -3.42 -14.47 -6.88
C TYR A 242 -2.03 -13.86 -7.00
N VAL A 243 -1.16 -14.19 -6.06
CA VAL A 243 0.16 -13.56 -5.88
C VAL A 243 1.26 -14.54 -6.25
N SER A 244 2.18 -14.11 -7.09
CA SER A 244 3.25 -14.95 -7.61
C SER A 244 4.28 -15.24 -6.52
N LYS A 245 4.65 -16.52 -6.38
CA LYS A 245 5.84 -16.98 -5.63
C LYS A 245 7.12 -16.90 -6.47
N GLY A 246 7.05 -16.32 -7.66
CA GLY A 246 8.06 -16.40 -8.72
C GLY A 246 8.00 -17.74 -9.46
N LYS A 247 9.02 -17.99 -10.28
CA LYS A 247 9.15 -19.24 -11.03
C LYS A 247 9.36 -20.42 -10.10
N LYS A 248 8.78 -21.57 -10.43
CA LYS A 248 9.02 -22.80 -9.68
C LYS A 248 10.48 -23.24 -9.91
N THR A 249 11.27 -23.27 -8.84
CA THR A 249 12.68 -23.68 -8.90
C THR A 249 12.89 -25.09 -8.34
N PHE A 250 13.95 -25.73 -8.80
CA PHE A 250 14.48 -27.01 -8.31
C PHE A 250 16.01 -26.96 -8.28
N SER A 251 16.64 -27.94 -7.60
CA SER A 251 18.11 -28.04 -7.54
C SER A 251 18.66 -28.57 -8.86
N MET A 252 19.70 -27.92 -9.36
CA MET A 252 20.42 -28.33 -10.57
C MET A 252 20.99 -29.74 -10.37
N PRO A 253 20.65 -30.72 -11.22
CA PRO A 253 21.21 -32.05 -11.12
C PRO A 253 22.73 -32.04 -11.34
N ASP A 254 23.43 -32.94 -10.66
CA ASP A 254 24.84 -33.22 -10.93
C ASP A 254 24.96 -34.14 -12.15
N LEU A 255 25.60 -33.61 -13.19
CA LEU A 255 25.84 -34.25 -14.47
C LEU A 255 27.30 -34.70 -14.62
N THR A 256 28.16 -34.41 -13.63
CA THR A 256 29.57 -34.79 -13.67
C THR A 256 29.73 -36.32 -13.63
N GLY A 257 30.74 -36.82 -14.35
CA GLY A 257 31.01 -38.26 -14.49
C GLY A 257 30.07 -39.01 -15.45
N LEU A 258 28.98 -38.39 -15.91
CA LEU A 258 28.10 -38.97 -16.93
C LEU A 258 28.71 -38.87 -18.33
N ASP A 259 28.25 -39.72 -19.24
CA ASP A 259 28.44 -39.47 -20.67
C ASP A 259 27.40 -38.47 -21.20
N LEU A 260 27.65 -37.98 -22.41
CA LEU A 260 26.85 -36.95 -23.04
C LEU A 260 25.38 -37.38 -23.24
N ASP A 261 25.14 -38.65 -23.54
CA ASP A 261 23.79 -39.16 -23.76
C ASP A 261 23.00 -39.26 -22.45
N GLY A 262 23.63 -39.75 -21.38
CA GLY A 262 23.04 -39.77 -20.04
C GLY A 262 22.71 -38.36 -19.54
N ALA A 263 23.62 -37.40 -19.72
CA ALA A 263 23.37 -36.02 -19.32
C ALA A 263 22.24 -35.37 -20.11
N LYS A 264 22.15 -35.60 -21.43
CA LYS A 264 21.03 -35.11 -22.26
C LYS A 264 19.68 -35.62 -21.77
N GLN A 265 19.58 -36.90 -21.43
CA GLN A 265 18.34 -37.48 -20.89
C GLN A 265 17.93 -36.82 -19.56
N ILE A 266 18.90 -36.54 -18.68
CA ILE A 266 18.62 -35.84 -17.43
C ILE A 266 18.17 -34.41 -17.71
N ILE A 267 18.91 -33.63 -18.51
CA ILE A 267 18.55 -32.26 -18.90
C ILE A 267 17.12 -32.20 -19.44
N GLU A 268 16.77 -33.09 -20.37
CA GLU A 268 15.42 -33.18 -20.94
C GLU A 268 14.35 -33.54 -19.90
N SER A 269 14.62 -34.51 -19.01
CA SER A 269 13.67 -34.93 -17.98
C SER A 269 13.34 -33.82 -16.96
N PHE A 270 14.28 -32.91 -16.71
CA PHE A 270 14.08 -31.74 -15.86
C PHE A 270 13.52 -30.53 -16.63
N GLY A 271 13.39 -30.62 -17.96
CA GLY A 271 12.94 -29.51 -18.82
C GLY A 271 13.94 -28.36 -18.89
N LEU A 272 15.24 -28.65 -18.72
CA LEU A 272 16.35 -27.74 -18.93
C LEU A 272 16.71 -27.67 -20.42
N ILE A 273 17.46 -26.65 -20.83
CA ILE A 273 17.89 -26.47 -22.23
C ILE A 273 19.39 -26.70 -22.31
N LEU A 274 19.83 -27.66 -23.14
CA LEU A 274 21.25 -27.79 -23.45
C LEU A 274 21.66 -26.70 -24.44
N ASP A 275 22.48 -25.75 -23.98
CA ASP A 275 22.88 -24.57 -24.75
C ASP A 275 24.19 -24.82 -25.53
N ASN A 276 25.22 -25.32 -24.84
CA ASN A 276 26.53 -25.56 -25.46
C ASN A 276 27.25 -26.79 -24.87
N ILE A 277 28.15 -27.37 -25.68
CA ILE A 277 29.05 -28.45 -25.27
C ILE A 277 30.48 -28.04 -25.61
N ILE A 278 31.30 -27.90 -24.58
CA ILE A 278 32.70 -27.48 -24.67
C ILE A 278 33.59 -28.69 -24.42
N TYR A 279 34.53 -28.96 -25.33
CA TYR A 279 35.47 -30.08 -25.19
C TYR A 279 36.88 -29.58 -24.86
N GLU A 280 37.40 -29.97 -23.71
CA GLU A 280 38.70 -29.52 -23.18
C GLU A 280 39.50 -30.69 -22.59
N PHE A 281 40.83 -30.58 -22.59
CA PHE A 281 41.66 -31.56 -21.89
C PHE A 281 41.52 -31.34 -20.38
N SER A 282 41.16 -32.41 -19.67
CA SER A 282 40.95 -32.38 -18.22
C SER A 282 41.43 -33.70 -17.62
N ASN A 283 42.04 -33.61 -16.45
CA ASN A 283 42.45 -34.78 -15.66
C ASN A 283 41.42 -35.13 -14.58
N GLU A 284 40.33 -34.36 -14.46
CA GLU A 284 39.29 -34.57 -13.44
C GLU A 284 38.38 -35.76 -13.77
N GLN A 285 38.18 -36.03 -15.06
CA GLN A 285 37.40 -37.16 -15.55
C GLN A 285 38.05 -37.82 -16.77
N PRO A 286 37.80 -39.12 -17.01
CA PRO A 286 38.22 -39.80 -18.23
C PRO A 286 37.69 -39.14 -19.49
N ALA A 287 38.32 -39.43 -20.63
CA ALA A 287 37.82 -38.99 -21.93
C ALA A 287 36.34 -39.38 -22.14
N ASP A 288 35.60 -38.51 -22.82
CA ASP A 288 34.16 -38.62 -23.12
C ASP A 288 33.21 -38.54 -21.92
N LYS A 289 33.73 -38.18 -20.73
CA LYS A 289 32.92 -37.88 -19.54
C LYS A 289 32.82 -36.39 -19.28
N ILE A 290 31.68 -35.96 -18.75
CA ILE A 290 31.46 -34.58 -18.31
C ILE A 290 32.28 -34.35 -17.04
N PHE A 291 33.14 -33.35 -17.04
CA PHE A 291 33.92 -32.97 -15.87
C PHE A 291 33.39 -31.72 -15.17
N ASP A 292 32.69 -30.85 -15.90
CA ASP A 292 32.08 -29.64 -15.33
C ASP A 292 30.77 -29.28 -16.03
N GLN A 293 29.97 -28.44 -15.37
CA GLN A 293 28.69 -27.95 -15.87
C GLN A 293 28.42 -26.51 -15.39
N GLU A 294 27.69 -25.76 -16.20
CA GLU A 294 27.09 -24.49 -15.79
C GLU A 294 25.60 -24.52 -16.10
N PRO A 295 24.69 -24.27 -15.15
CA PRO A 295 24.92 -23.97 -13.73
C PRO A 295 25.50 -25.15 -12.94
N VAL A 296 26.22 -24.83 -11.86
CA VAL A 296 26.83 -25.83 -10.95
C VAL A 296 25.78 -26.69 -10.24
N PRO A 297 26.12 -27.91 -9.81
CA PRO A 297 25.20 -28.77 -9.05
C PRO A 297 24.59 -28.07 -7.83
N ASP A 298 23.37 -28.46 -7.47
CA ASP A 298 22.56 -27.92 -6.35
C ASP A 298 22.15 -26.45 -6.44
N SER A 299 22.62 -25.70 -7.44
CA SER A 299 22.13 -24.34 -7.70
C SER A 299 20.63 -24.33 -8.02
N LYS A 300 19.92 -23.27 -7.66
CA LYS A 300 18.47 -23.15 -7.96
C LYS A 300 18.26 -22.79 -9.42
N VAL A 301 17.60 -23.67 -10.16
CA VAL A 301 17.26 -23.49 -11.57
C VAL A 301 15.75 -23.64 -11.77
N SER A 302 15.22 -23.09 -12.86
CA SER A 302 13.83 -23.29 -13.27
C SER A 302 13.80 -24.15 -14.53
N LYS A 303 12.60 -24.50 -14.99
CA LYS A 303 12.45 -24.99 -16.36
C LYS A 303 13.01 -23.96 -17.35
N SER A 304 13.49 -24.45 -18.48
CA SER A 304 14.12 -23.66 -19.53
C SER A 304 15.42 -22.94 -19.13
N THR A 305 16.00 -23.24 -17.96
CA THR A 305 17.37 -22.79 -17.65
C THR A 305 18.35 -23.44 -18.63
N SER A 306 19.20 -22.63 -19.25
CA SER A 306 20.27 -23.06 -20.15
C SER A 306 21.39 -23.77 -19.38
N VAL A 307 21.92 -24.85 -19.94
CA VAL A 307 22.98 -25.67 -19.38
C VAL A 307 24.13 -25.77 -20.38
N ILE A 308 25.34 -25.51 -19.93
CA ILE A 308 26.60 -25.71 -20.65
C ILE A 308 27.29 -26.94 -20.05
N LEU A 309 27.76 -27.85 -20.90
CA LEU A 309 28.49 -29.04 -20.49
C LEU A 309 29.95 -28.96 -20.93
N TYR A 310 30.86 -29.34 -20.02
CA TYR A 310 32.28 -29.45 -20.29
C TYR A 310 32.68 -30.93 -20.34
N VAL A 311 33.05 -31.42 -21.52
CA VAL A 311 33.38 -32.82 -21.78
C VAL A 311 34.90 -32.99 -21.89
N SER A 312 35.43 -33.96 -21.15
CA SER A 312 36.86 -34.24 -21.11
C SER A 312 37.34 -34.86 -22.43
N LYS A 313 38.39 -34.29 -23.00
CA LYS A 313 39.20 -34.89 -24.08
C LYS A 313 40.23 -35.89 -23.54
N GLY A 314 40.22 -36.17 -22.24
CA GLY A 314 41.27 -36.91 -21.52
C GLY A 314 42.42 -36.00 -21.07
N GLU A 315 43.50 -36.62 -20.60
CA GLU A 315 44.69 -35.87 -20.18
C GLU A 315 45.28 -35.07 -21.34
N ASN A 316 45.81 -33.89 -21.03
CA ASN A 316 46.52 -33.10 -22.04
C ASN A 316 47.73 -33.91 -22.56
N PRO A 317 47.79 -34.23 -23.87
CA PRO A 317 48.89 -35.00 -24.44
C PRO A 317 50.20 -34.22 -24.45
N GLN A 318 50.15 -32.90 -24.21
CA GLN A 318 51.33 -32.05 -24.16
C GLN A 318 51.69 -31.66 -22.73
N ALA A 319 52.99 -31.57 -22.46
CA ALA A 319 53.55 -31.00 -21.24
C ALA A 319 54.74 -30.11 -21.59
N LEU A 320 55.12 -29.23 -20.66
CA LEU A 320 56.36 -28.47 -20.81
C LEU A 320 57.56 -29.37 -20.50
N ILE A 321 58.57 -29.31 -21.37
CA ILE A 321 59.83 -30.04 -21.17
C ILE A 321 60.56 -29.43 -19.96
N PRO A 322 60.84 -30.19 -18.89
CA PRO A 322 61.64 -29.70 -17.77
C PRO A 322 63.11 -29.50 -18.18
N ASP A 323 63.81 -28.62 -17.47
CA ASP A 323 65.26 -28.49 -17.61
C ASP A 323 65.95 -29.63 -16.86
N VAL A 324 66.77 -30.40 -17.58
CA VAL A 324 67.55 -31.51 -17.04
C VAL A 324 69.06 -31.33 -17.27
N ILE A 325 69.50 -30.19 -17.79
CA ILE A 325 70.93 -29.90 -17.96
C ILE A 325 71.62 -29.87 -16.59
N GLY A 326 72.79 -30.51 -16.47
CA GLY A 326 73.56 -30.64 -15.23
C GLY A 326 73.04 -31.70 -14.24
N MET A 327 71.88 -32.32 -14.51
CA MET A 327 71.38 -33.45 -13.70
C MET A 327 72.19 -34.72 -13.97
N THR A 328 72.14 -35.66 -13.02
CA THR A 328 72.63 -37.03 -13.27
C THR A 328 71.67 -37.74 -14.22
N LYS A 329 72.13 -38.82 -14.86
CA LYS A 329 71.30 -39.67 -15.72
C LYS A 329 70.00 -40.14 -15.05
N GLU A 330 70.08 -40.51 -13.78
CA GLU A 330 68.93 -41.03 -13.03
C GLU A 330 67.95 -39.91 -12.67
N ASP A 331 68.46 -38.78 -12.18
CA ASP A 331 67.64 -37.61 -11.83
C ASP A 331 66.93 -37.02 -13.06
N ALA A 332 67.63 -36.94 -14.20
CA ALA A 332 67.05 -36.48 -15.47
C ALA A 332 65.91 -37.38 -15.93
N LYS A 333 66.09 -38.71 -15.88
CA LYS A 333 65.03 -39.67 -16.22
C LYS A 333 63.81 -39.52 -15.30
N ASN A 334 64.04 -39.42 -13.99
CA ASN A 334 62.95 -39.31 -13.03
C ASN A 334 62.19 -37.99 -13.21
N THR A 335 62.90 -36.90 -13.47
CA THR A 335 62.32 -35.58 -13.76
C THR A 335 61.45 -35.62 -15.02
N LEU A 336 61.96 -36.18 -16.13
CA LEU A 336 61.23 -36.28 -17.39
C LEU A 336 60.00 -37.20 -17.28
N LYS A 337 60.14 -38.35 -16.61
CA LYS A 337 59.00 -39.27 -16.36
C LYS A 337 57.92 -38.64 -15.48
N THR A 338 58.32 -37.88 -14.47
CA THR A 338 57.36 -37.16 -13.60
C THR A 338 56.59 -36.09 -14.39
N ALA A 339 57.21 -35.48 -15.39
CA ALA A 339 56.55 -34.57 -16.33
C ALA A 339 55.70 -35.28 -17.41
N GLY A 340 55.63 -36.62 -17.40
CA GLY A 340 54.83 -37.43 -18.32
C GLY A 340 55.56 -37.93 -19.55
N PHE A 341 56.87 -37.66 -19.69
CA PHE A 341 57.66 -38.12 -20.83
C PHE A 341 58.33 -39.46 -20.54
N ASN A 342 57.84 -40.52 -21.20
CA ASN A 342 58.28 -41.88 -20.94
C ASN A 342 59.29 -42.42 -21.96
N ASP A 343 59.30 -41.87 -23.18
CA ASP A 343 60.21 -42.26 -24.25
C ASP A 343 61.48 -41.38 -24.22
N ILE A 344 62.55 -41.91 -23.64
CA ILE A 344 63.79 -41.16 -23.38
C ILE A 344 64.97 -41.90 -23.98
N LEU A 345 65.54 -41.35 -25.05
CA LEU A 345 66.78 -41.82 -25.66
C LEU A 345 67.98 -41.15 -24.99
N ILE A 346 68.92 -41.99 -24.57
CA ILE A 346 70.15 -41.54 -23.93
C ILE A 346 71.32 -41.84 -24.84
N MET A 347 72.03 -40.79 -25.21
CA MET A 347 73.24 -40.88 -26.03
C MET A 347 74.45 -40.46 -25.20
N GLU A 348 75.61 -41.05 -25.49
CA GLU A 348 76.88 -40.54 -24.97
C GLU A 348 77.42 -39.47 -25.92
N GLY A 349 78.09 -38.44 -25.38
CA GLY A 349 78.79 -37.45 -26.21
C GLY A 349 79.87 -38.08 -27.08
N GLU A 350 80.11 -37.52 -28.26
CA GLU A 350 81.26 -37.87 -29.09
C GLU A 350 82.54 -37.24 -28.52
N ASP A 351 83.69 -37.88 -28.73
CA ASP A 351 84.99 -37.47 -28.15
C ASP A 351 85.42 -36.02 -28.51
N PHE A 352 84.75 -35.38 -29.47
CA PHE A 352 85.06 -34.04 -29.98
C PHE A 352 83.92 -33.02 -29.79
N GLU A 353 82.72 -33.43 -29.38
CA GLU A 353 81.60 -32.51 -29.10
C GLU A 353 81.59 -32.16 -27.60
N GLU A 354 82.25 -31.04 -27.29
CA GLU A 354 82.12 -30.23 -26.07
C GLU A 354 82.24 -30.94 -24.71
N ASN A 355 83.47 -30.86 -24.23
CA ASN A 355 83.94 -30.95 -22.85
C ASN A 355 83.09 -30.14 -21.85
N SER A 356 81.97 -30.69 -21.36
CA SER A 356 81.46 -30.31 -20.04
C SER A 356 82.46 -30.76 -18.96
N ASN A 357 82.71 -29.89 -17.99
CA ASN A 357 83.67 -30.14 -16.90
C ASN A 357 83.23 -31.28 -15.97
N GLU A 358 81.94 -31.66 -16.00
CA GLU A 358 81.36 -32.66 -15.13
C GLU A 358 80.99 -33.92 -15.92
N LYS A 359 81.83 -34.95 -15.80
CA LYS A 359 81.56 -36.29 -16.30
C LYS A 359 80.23 -36.82 -15.75
N ASP A 360 79.50 -37.60 -16.55
CA ASP A 360 78.25 -38.28 -16.19
C ASP A 360 77.04 -37.33 -15.94
N LYS A 361 77.15 -36.06 -16.36
CA LYS A 361 76.05 -35.08 -16.35
C LYS A 361 75.43 -34.90 -17.74
N ILE A 362 74.14 -34.54 -17.77
CA ILE A 362 73.47 -34.13 -19.01
C ILE A 362 74.03 -32.78 -19.46
N PHE A 363 74.54 -32.70 -20.69
CA PHE A 363 75.02 -31.44 -21.27
C PHE A 363 74.17 -30.94 -22.43
N SER A 364 73.32 -31.81 -22.99
CA SER A 364 72.41 -31.45 -24.07
C SER A 364 71.09 -32.20 -23.91
N GLN A 365 70.00 -31.48 -24.14
CA GLN A 365 68.64 -32.03 -24.21
C GLN A 365 67.94 -31.52 -25.47
N THR A 366 67.19 -32.40 -26.11
CA THR A 366 66.32 -32.07 -27.24
C THR A 366 64.98 -32.77 -27.03
N PRO A 367 63.85 -32.03 -26.98
CA PRO A 367 63.72 -30.57 -27.11
C PRO A 367 64.30 -29.77 -25.94
N VAL A 368 64.49 -28.47 -26.15
CA VAL A 368 64.97 -27.55 -25.09
C VAL A 368 63.91 -27.36 -24.01
N SER A 369 64.37 -27.05 -22.79
CA SER A 369 63.51 -26.78 -21.64
C SER A 369 62.48 -25.68 -21.93
N GLY A 370 61.27 -25.81 -21.39
CA GLY A 370 60.16 -24.88 -21.60
C GLY A 370 59.44 -25.04 -22.93
N THR A 371 59.86 -25.97 -23.80
CA THR A 371 59.11 -26.31 -25.01
C THR A 371 57.83 -27.05 -24.63
N LEU A 372 56.68 -26.63 -25.16
CA LEU A 372 55.45 -27.44 -25.10
C LEU A 372 55.60 -28.62 -26.06
N TYR A 373 55.60 -29.83 -25.53
CA TYR A 373 55.95 -31.03 -26.28
C TYR A 373 54.98 -32.16 -26.00
N ASP A 374 54.76 -33.00 -27.02
CA ASP A 374 53.90 -34.17 -26.93
C ASP A 374 54.58 -35.26 -26.10
N LYS A 375 53.89 -35.75 -25.07
CA LYS A 375 54.38 -36.77 -24.13
C LYS A 375 54.72 -38.11 -24.78
N SER A 376 54.18 -38.38 -25.98
CA SER A 376 54.44 -39.60 -26.75
C SER A 376 55.71 -39.53 -27.61
N GLN A 377 56.29 -38.34 -27.78
CA GLN A 377 57.49 -38.16 -28.59
C GLN A 377 58.77 -38.43 -27.79
N GLU A 378 59.78 -38.97 -28.47
CA GLU A 378 61.08 -39.28 -27.88
C GLU A 378 61.82 -38.00 -27.43
N ILE A 379 62.37 -38.02 -26.22
CA ILE A 379 63.29 -37.01 -25.72
C ILE A 379 64.71 -37.53 -25.77
N ILE A 380 65.61 -36.77 -26.40
CA ILE A 380 67.02 -37.11 -26.50
C ILE A 380 67.81 -36.33 -25.46
N ILE A 381 68.53 -37.03 -24.59
CA ILE A 381 69.51 -36.42 -23.68
C ILE A 381 70.91 -36.98 -23.93
N LYS A 382 71.91 -36.10 -23.99
CA LYS A 382 73.32 -36.48 -24.17
C LYS A 382 74.09 -36.34 -22.85
N ILE A 383 74.84 -37.39 -22.50
CA ILE A 383 75.68 -37.44 -21.28
C ILE A 383 77.13 -37.09 -21.63
N SER A 384 77.77 -36.25 -20.82
CA SER A 384 79.16 -35.86 -21.01
C SER A 384 80.12 -36.99 -20.64
N LYS A 385 81.09 -37.27 -21.52
CA LYS A 385 82.21 -38.19 -21.25
C LYS A 385 83.31 -37.57 -20.36
N GLY A 386 83.20 -36.30 -20.01
CA GLY A 386 84.25 -35.54 -19.35
C GLY A 386 85.44 -35.24 -20.27
N ILE A 387 86.37 -34.43 -19.79
CA ILE A 387 87.52 -33.98 -20.59
C ILE A 387 88.52 -35.12 -20.78
N LYS A 388 88.78 -35.47 -22.05
CA LYS A 388 89.86 -36.39 -22.42
C LYS A 388 91.18 -35.61 -22.40
N VAL A 389 91.93 -35.70 -21.29
CA VAL A 389 93.29 -35.14 -21.22
C VAL A 389 94.21 -36.03 -22.07
N PRO A 390 94.89 -35.51 -23.12
CA PRO A 390 95.83 -36.29 -23.90
C PRO A 390 97.01 -36.74 -23.04
N ASP A 391 97.45 -38.00 -23.20
CA ASP A 391 98.69 -38.50 -22.58
C ASP A 391 99.90 -37.80 -23.22
N VAL A 392 100.62 -36.99 -22.45
CA VAL A 392 101.79 -36.22 -22.95
C VAL A 392 103.13 -36.95 -22.71
N ILE A 393 103.12 -38.27 -22.48
CA ILE A 393 104.31 -39.00 -22.00
C ILE A 393 105.32 -39.39 -23.11
N THR A 394 105.06 -39.14 -24.40
CA THR A 394 106.10 -39.30 -25.45
C THR A 394 105.98 -38.28 -26.59
N MET A 395 106.11 -37.00 -26.28
CA MET A 395 106.53 -36.01 -27.28
C MET A 395 107.96 -35.58 -26.93
N THR A 396 108.91 -36.11 -27.70
CA THR A 396 110.35 -35.78 -27.64
C THR A 396 110.63 -34.33 -27.93
#